data_AF-A0A8T2TY06-F1
#
_entry.id   AF-A0A8T2TY06-F1
#
_cell.length_a   1.000
_cell.length_b   1.000
_cell.length_c   1.000
_cell.angle_alpha   90.00
_cell.angle_beta   90.00
_cell.angle_gamma   90.00
#
_symmetry.space_group_name_H-M   'P 1'
#
loop_
_entity.id
_entity.type
_entity.pdbx_description
1 polymer ?
#
loop_
_entity_poly.entity_id
_entity_poly.type
_entity_poly.pdbx_seq_one_letter_code
_entity_poly.pdbx_strand_id
1 'polypeptide(L)'
;MEQIDIPIEMQKNPFYSLMVDESTNRGAEKHMVIYVSFLSNGGLGDCKTQFVKFIPVADGFAQTKFDVILKVVEDLGRCQPF
;
A
#
# COMPACT_ATOMS: atom_id res chain seq x y z
N MET A 1 -7.26 -14.91 -2.32
CA MET A 1 -6.40 -13.70 -2.23
C MET A 1 -7.11 -12.74 -1.29
N GLU A 2 -6.44 -12.28 -0.23
CA GLU A 2 -7.02 -11.30 0.69
C GLU A 2 -7.25 -9.96 -0.02
N GLN A 3 -8.44 -9.41 0.20
CA GLN A 3 -8.88 -8.11 -0.31
C GLN A 3 -8.13 -6.99 0.41
N ILE A 4 -7.74 -5.96 -0.33
CA ILE A 4 -7.12 -4.77 0.24
C ILE A 4 -8.23 -3.83 0.71
N ASP A 5 -8.24 -3.50 2.00
CA ASP A 5 -9.20 -2.55 2.56
C ASP A 5 -8.77 -1.11 2.26
N ILE A 6 -9.15 -0.62 1.08
CA ILE A 6 -8.88 0.75 0.65
C ILE A 6 -9.92 1.70 1.26
N PRO A 7 -9.50 2.80 1.91
CA PRO A 7 -10.43 3.78 2.45
C PRO A 7 -11.32 4.40 1.38
N ILE A 8 -12.61 4.57 1.68
CA ILE A 8 -13.55 5.24 0.76
C ILE A 8 -13.05 6.66 0.40
N GLU A 9 -12.43 7.36 1.35
CA GLU A 9 -11.86 8.69 1.12
C GLU A 9 -10.70 8.69 0.11
N MET A 10 -9.95 7.59 0.03
CA MET A 10 -8.88 7.43 -0.96
C MET A 10 -9.41 7.23 -2.36
N GLN A 11 -10.61 6.64 -2.51
CA GLN A 11 -11.17 6.35 -3.83
C GLN A 11 -11.33 7.62 -4.67
N LYS A 12 -11.50 8.77 -4.00
CA LYS A 12 -11.67 10.08 -4.64
C LYS A 12 -10.37 10.89 -4.71
N ASN A 13 -9.25 10.35 -4.26
CA ASN A 13 -7.98 11.08 -4.22
C ASN A 13 -6.95 10.47 -5.17
N PRO A 14 -6.59 11.16 -6.27
CA PRO A 14 -5.54 10.71 -7.18
C PRO A 14 -4.12 10.86 -6.60
N PHE A 15 -3.95 11.61 -5.50
CA PHE A 15 -2.67 11.94 -4.92
C PHE A 15 -2.44 11.18 -3.61
N TYR A 16 -1.49 10.26 -3.65
CA TYR A 16 -1.06 9.51 -2.47
C TYR A 16 0.42 9.17 -2.57
N SER A 17 0.99 8.83 -1.42
CA SER A 17 2.33 8.29 -1.27
C SER A 17 2.21 6.89 -0.68
N LEU A 18 3.04 5.96 -1.14
CA LEU A 18 3.19 4.66 -0.49
C LEU A 18 4.43 4.69 0.39
N MET A 19 4.27 4.23 1.64
CA MET A 19 5.40 3.92 2.52
C MET A 19 5.52 2.40 2.57
N VAL A 20 6.68 1.91 2.14
CA VAL A 20 6.99 0.48 2.12
C VAL A 20 8.10 0.25 3.13
N ASP A 21 7.81 -0.56 4.14
CA ASP A 21 8.75 -0.93 5.20
C ASP A 21 9.10 -2.42 5.07
N GLU A 22 10.39 -2.73 5.07
CA GLU A 22 10.89 -4.10 5.02
C GLU A 22 11.61 -4.41 6.33
N SER A 23 11.19 -5.49 6.98
CA SER A 23 11.80 -5.95 8.23
C SER A 23 12.06 -7.45 8.20
N THR A 24 12.95 -7.92 9.07
CA THR A 24 13.22 -9.34 9.24
C THR A 24 12.84 -9.74 10.66
N ASN A 25 12.05 -10.80 10.81
CA ASN A 25 11.66 -11.29 12.12
C ASN A 25 12.79 -12.14 12.76
N ARG A 26 12.58 -12.59 14.00
CA ARG A 26 13.56 -13.43 14.73
C ARG A 26 13.84 -14.78 14.06
N GLY A 27 12.92 -15.27 13.21
CA GLY A 27 13.06 -16.49 12.43
C GLY A 27 13.82 -16.31 11.11
N ALA A 28 14.42 -15.15 10.87
CA ALA A 28 15.06 -14.77 9.61
C ALA A 28 14.10 -14.70 8.40
N GLU A 29 12.79 -14.63 8.65
CA GLU A 29 11.81 -14.40 7.60
C GLU A 29 11.70 -12.90 7.33
N LYS A 30 11.75 -12.52 6.05
CA LYS A 30 11.57 -11.14 5.62
C LYS A 30 10.09 -10.85 5.43
N HIS A 31 9.69 -9.65 5.84
CA HIS A 31 8.33 -9.16 5.76
C HIS A 31 8.34 -7.76 5.17
N MET A 32 7.29 -7.46 4.43
CA MET A 32 7.06 -6.15 3.88
C MET A 32 5.70 -5.65 4.34
N VAL A 33 5.67 -4.42 4.83
CA VAL A 33 4.46 -3.70 5.22
C VAL A 33 4.29 -2.53 4.30
N ILE A 34 3.07 -2.37 3.77
CA ILE A 34 2.72 -1.26 2.90
C ILE A 34 1.67 -0.42 3.61
N TYR A 35 1.98 0.87 3.70
CA TYR A 35 1.06 1.92 4.13
C TYR A 35 0.81 2.87 2.97
N VAL A 36 -0.35 3.48 2.99
CA VAL A 36 -0.71 4.55 2.07
C VAL A 36 -0.96 5.83 2.85
N SER A 37 -0.33 6.91 2.43
CA SER A 37 -0.50 8.25 2.99
C SER A 37 -1.12 9.15 1.94
N PHE A 38 -2.16 9.88 2.33
CA PHE A 38 -2.88 10.79 1.43
C PHE A 38 -3.39 11.98 2.23
N LEU A 39 -3.60 13.11 1.55
CA LEU A 39 -4.30 14.24 2.15
C LEU A 39 -5.80 14.03 1.99
N SER A 40 -6.59 14.23 3.04
CA SER A 40 -8.05 14.19 2.92
C SER A 40 -8.57 15.28 1.97
N ASN A 41 -9.85 15.20 1.59
CA ASN A 41 -10.51 16.17 0.70
C ASN A 41 -9.79 16.38 -0.65
N GLY A 42 -9.21 15.33 -1.22
CA GLY A 42 -8.60 15.38 -2.55
C GLY A 42 -7.32 16.21 -2.64
N GLY A 43 -6.54 16.31 -1.55
CA GLY A 43 -5.24 16.99 -1.59
C GLY A 43 -5.10 18.23 -0.69
N LEU A 44 -6.15 18.63 0.03
CA LEU A 44 -6.18 19.92 0.75
C LEU A 44 -6.42 19.79 2.26
N GLY A 45 -6.82 18.61 2.74
CA GLY A 45 -7.10 18.39 4.15
C GLY A 45 -5.94 17.72 4.90
N ASP A 46 -6.24 17.22 6.09
CA ASP A 46 -5.28 16.54 6.96
C ASP A 46 -4.65 15.33 6.26
N CYS A 47 -3.38 15.09 6.58
CA CYS A 47 -2.69 13.88 6.19
C CYS A 47 -3.24 12.69 6.97
N LYS A 48 -3.63 11.64 6.24
CA LYS A 48 -4.04 10.35 6.78
C LYS A 48 -3.07 9.29 6.30
N THR A 49 -2.68 8.38 7.19
CA THR A 49 -1.88 7.20 6.86
C THR A 49 -2.65 5.95 7.26
N GLN A 50 -2.75 5.00 6.35
CA GLN A 50 -3.47 3.75 6.58
C GLN A 50 -2.61 2.54 6.23
N PHE A 51 -2.71 1.52 7.07
CA PHE A 51 -2.20 0.19 6.77
C PHE A 51 -2.96 -0.41 5.58
N VAL A 52 -2.22 -0.91 4.60
CA VAL A 52 -2.79 -1.52 3.39
C VAL A 52 -2.59 -3.03 3.42
N LYS A 53 -1.34 -3.46 3.66
CA LYS A 53 -0.99 -4.86 3.53
C LYS A 53 0.27 -5.24 4.29
N PHE A 54 0.27 -6.47 4.79
CA PHE A 54 1.43 -7.17 5.33
C PHE A 54 1.71 -8.38 4.45
N ILE A 55 2.97 -8.58 4.04
CA ILE A 55 3.34 -9.68 3.15
C ILE A 55 4.65 -10.32 3.62
N PRO A 56 4.67 -11.64 3.84
CA PRO A 56 5.92 -12.39 3.93
C PRO A 56 6.62 -12.41 2.56
N VAL A 57 7.86 -11.93 2.50
CA VAL A 57 8.66 -11.91 1.26
C VAL A 57 9.73 -12.98 1.37
N ALA A 58 9.40 -14.20 0.93
CA ALA A 58 10.20 -15.40 1.17
C ALA A 58 11.65 -15.33 0.66
N ASP A 59 11.91 -14.56 -0.41
CA ASP A 59 13.18 -14.56 -1.13
C ASP A 59 13.88 -13.18 -1.16
N GLY A 60 13.19 -12.12 -0.74
CA GLY A 60 13.71 -10.75 -0.73
C GLY A 60 14.08 -10.18 -2.10
N PHE A 61 13.68 -10.83 -3.21
CA PHE A 61 14.00 -10.36 -4.55
C PHE A 61 13.26 -9.07 -4.89
N ALA A 62 13.93 -8.19 -5.63
CA ALA A 62 13.36 -6.92 -6.06
C ALA A 62 12.10 -7.09 -6.91
N GLN A 63 12.06 -8.12 -7.77
CA GLN A 63 10.90 -8.40 -8.63
C GLN A 63 9.66 -8.74 -7.82
N THR A 64 9.78 -9.65 -6.85
CA THR A 64 8.68 -10.05 -5.96
C THR A 64 8.09 -8.83 -5.22
N LYS A 65 8.95 -7.94 -4.73
CA LYS A 65 8.54 -6.70 -4.06
C LYS A 65 7.85 -5.74 -5.04
N PHE A 66 8.40 -5.59 -6.25
CA PHE A 66 7.84 -4.74 -7.29
C PHE A 66 6.43 -5.20 -7.70
N ASP A 67 6.24 -6.49 -7.98
CA ASP A 67 4.96 -7.05 -8.40
C ASP A 67 3.88 -6.86 -7.33
N VAL A 68 4.26 -6.99 -6.07
CA VAL A 68 3.38 -6.69 -4.94
C VAL A 68 2.98 -5.21 -4.91
N ILE A 69 3.95 -4.30 -4.99
CA ILE A 69 3.69 -2.86 -4.92
C ILE A 69 2.83 -2.44 -6.11
N LEU A 70 3.14 -2.94 -7.31
CA LEU A 70 2.37 -2.69 -8.52
C LEU A 70 0.90 -3.11 -8.34
N LYS A 71 0.66 -4.30 -7.78
CA LYS A 71 -0.70 -4.76 -7.51
C LYS A 71 -1.44 -3.85 -6.52
N VAL A 72 -0.77 -3.37 -5.47
CA VAL A 72 -1.36 -2.38 -4.55
C VAL A 72 -1.73 -1.10 -5.30
N VAL A 73 -0.83 -0.60 -6.16
CA VAL A 73 -1.09 0.60 -6.98
C VAL A 73 -2.27 0.38 -7.94
N GLU A 74 -2.36 -0.77 -8.59
CA GLU A 74 -3.47 -1.12 -9.48
C GLU A 74 -4.80 -1.19 -8.73
N ASP A 75 -4.82 -1.80 -7.55
CA ASP A 75 -6.01 -1.90 -6.71
C ASP A 75 -6.45 -0.51 -6.21
N LEU A 76 -5.50 0.39 -5.90
CA LEU A 76 -5.77 1.81 -5.57
C LEU A 76 -6.26 2.60 -6.79
N GLY A 77 -5.72 2.34 -7.98
CA GLY A 77 -6.06 3.04 -9.22
C GLY A 77 -7.44 2.68 -9.79
N ARG A 78 -7.95 1.48 -9.49
CA ARG A 78 -9.32 1.07 -9.85
C ARG A 78 -10.42 1.84 -9.11
N CYS A 79 -10.06 2.67 -8.13
CA CYS A 79 -11.03 3.39 -7.32
C CYS A 79 -11.56 4.69 -7.93
N GLN A 80 -11.22 5.06 -9.17
CA GLN A 80 -11.83 6.22 -9.82
C GLN A 80 -13.12 5.86 -10.59
N PRO A 81 -14.32 6.32 -10.17
CA PRO A 81 -15.40 6.53 -11.10
C PRO A 81 -15.17 7.89 -11.77
N PHE A 82 -15.09 7.91 -13.10
CA PHE A 82 -15.35 9.12 -13.87
C PHE A 82 -16.81 9.55 -13.69
#